data_AF-A0A2V7WA96-F1
#
_entry.id   AF-A0A2V7WA96-F1
#
_cell.length_a   1.000
_cell.length_b   1.000
_cell.length_c   1.000
_cell.angle_alpha   90.00
_cell.angle_beta   90.00
_cell.angle_gamma   90.00
#
_symmetry.space_group_name_H-M   'P 1'
#
loop_
_entity.id
_entity.type
_entity.pdbx_description
1 polymer ?
#
loop_
_entity_poly.entity_id
_entity_poly.type
_entity_poly.pdbx_seq_one_letter_code
_entity_poly.pdbx_strand_id
1 'polypeptide(L)'
;GLDPRETGIVANNWYDAGKARREYCVEDRAAQWVGAPPNAPKIPILPASPVLISGDFLGDRLKEKFPGARVVAVSLKDRAAVPMGGRKADAALWFVREFGRFVTSSFYPPRRSLLAFNDRLATFWASHKKWDLSGRIPWKDLSRVAFDPPELARYKESVPGTGDRFPHSLPGIPNVIESPFGDELVLELAKYAIRDFHLGHNPAHAPDLLFVGLSALDYYGHRFGPDSREVADGVVRLDGQLEAFFRWLDGEAGARSTLVFLTSDHGMTTIPEVARAKERARTGKDPNSAGRVDFGSTGDSAPVAQDSPDRLALEKHLAKKFGYSLDPMLPNALEGAILRFEEPIGLYLNRPVLARRRLAPERVKEAVRDWLRPRPGVRAAYTNTEVEDGLPASESLGVAIERSFRADRSPDVVVSLRPGWIFRKEPGSTHGGPSEENQRIPLLVWGSGVKPGSWNVRVSPLSIARSVAALYGFEAGARDAEVLSSVLGRDEEVRSPASRP
;
A
#
# COMPACT_ATOMS: atom_id res chain seq x y z
N GLY A 1 10.74 -3.16 -9.78
CA GLY A 1 10.47 -2.08 -10.74
C GLY A 1 9.71 -2.60 -11.91
N LEU A 2 8.58 -3.26 -11.65
CA LEU A 2 7.62 -3.76 -12.63
C LEU A 2 6.27 -3.16 -12.23
N ASP A 3 5.41 -2.86 -13.19
CA ASP A 3 4.09 -2.31 -12.89
C ASP A 3 3.14 -3.40 -12.32
N PRO A 4 2.01 -3.02 -11.69
CA PRO A 4 1.08 -4.01 -11.14
C PRO A 4 0.53 -5.02 -12.15
N ARG A 5 0.38 -4.65 -13.43
CA ARG A 5 0.01 -5.58 -14.51
C ARG A 5 1.08 -6.65 -14.71
N GLU A 6 2.37 -6.29 -14.69
CA GLU A 6 3.49 -7.22 -14.82
C GLU A 6 3.71 -8.08 -13.57
N THR A 7 3.58 -7.50 -12.37
CA THR A 7 3.72 -8.24 -11.11
C THR A 7 2.50 -9.10 -10.79
N GLY A 8 1.35 -8.80 -11.41
CA GLY A 8 0.06 -9.38 -11.12
C GLY A 8 -0.59 -8.90 -9.82
N ILE A 9 0.01 -7.98 -9.07
CA ILE A 9 -0.55 -7.46 -7.82
C ILE A 9 -1.43 -6.25 -8.11
N VAL A 10 -2.65 -6.50 -8.57
CA VAL A 10 -3.59 -5.46 -9.02
C VAL A 10 -4.25 -4.67 -7.89
N ALA A 11 -4.26 -5.23 -6.67
CA ALA A 11 -4.78 -4.61 -5.45
C ALA A 11 -4.31 -5.38 -4.21
N ASN A 12 -4.61 -4.86 -3.01
CA ASN A 12 -4.37 -5.57 -1.75
C ASN A 12 -5.10 -6.92 -1.70
N ASN A 13 -6.29 -6.99 -2.29
CA ASN A 13 -7.05 -8.21 -2.45
C ASN A 13 -7.73 -8.20 -3.82
N TRP A 14 -7.94 -9.39 -4.38
CA TRP A 14 -8.73 -9.57 -5.60
C TRP A 14 -9.56 -10.84 -5.50
N TYR A 15 -10.53 -10.98 -6.39
CA TYR A 15 -11.23 -12.24 -6.58
C TYR A 15 -10.63 -12.97 -7.77
N ASP A 16 -10.03 -14.13 -7.53
CA ASP A 16 -9.48 -14.99 -8.59
C ASP A 16 -10.62 -15.81 -9.18
N ALA A 17 -11.03 -15.44 -10.41
CA ALA A 17 -12.13 -16.10 -11.10
C ALA A 17 -11.84 -17.57 -11.43
N GLY A 18 -10.57 -17.92 -11.68
CA GLY A 18 -10.14 -19.30 -11.95
C GLY A 18 -10.19 -20.20 -10.72
N LYS A 19 -10.05 -19.62 -9.52
CA LYS A 19 -10.11 -20.33 -8.23
C LYS A 19 -11.41 -20.13 -7.46
N ALA A 20 -12.32 -19.30 -7.98
CA ALA A 20 -13.57 -18.91 -7.35
C ALA A 20 -13.40 -18.46 -5.88
N ARG A 21 -12.34 -17.70 -5.58
CA ARG A 21 -12.05 -17.24 -4.22
C ARG A 21 -11.40 -15.87 -4.18
N ARG A 22 -11.57 -15.19 -3.04
CA ARG A 22 -10.84 -13.98 -2.69
C ARG A 22 -9.41 -14.34 -2.25
N GLU A 23 -8.42 -13.65 -2.79
CA GLU A 23 -7.01 -13.80 -2.43
C GLU A 23 -6.49 -12.48 -1.86
N TYR A 24 -5.77 -12.56 -0.75
CA TYR A 24 -4.94 -11.47 -0.25
C TYR A 24 -3.57 -11.48 -0.92
N CYS A 25 -3.03 -10.31 -1.25
CA CYS A 25 -1.91 -10.14 -2.19
C CYS A 25 -0.63 -10.93 -1.91
N VAL A 26 -0.39 -11.30 -0.66
CA VAL A 26 0.76 -12.09 -0.23
C VAL A 26 0.37 -13.35 0.53
N GLU A 27 -0.90 -13.77 0.52
CA GLU A 27 -1.31 -14.97 1.24
C GLU A 27 -0.65 -16.24 0.70
N ASP A 28 -0.23 -17.12 1.60
CA ASP A 28 0.30 -18.43 1.27
C ASP A 28 -0.35 -19.49 2.16
N ARG A 29 -1.17 -20.32 1.54
CA ARG A 29 -1.92 -21.40 2.18
C ARG A 29 -1.05 -22.63 2.48
N ALA A 30 0.11 -22.75 1.83
CA ALA A 30 1.06 -23.85 2.05
C ALA A 30 2.08 -23.50 3.13
N ALA A 31 2.36 -22.21 3.34
CA ALA A 31 3.29 -21.75 4.36
C ALA A 31 2.71 -21.87 5.79
N GLN A 32 3.61 -21.92 6.77
CA GLN A 32 3.32 -21.94 8.19
C GLN A 32 3.87 -20.68 8.87
N TRP A 33 3.27 -20.29 9.99
CA TRP A 33 3.79 -19.19 10.82
C TRP A 33 5.12 -19.57 11.47
N VAL A 34 6.09 -18.67 11.42
CA VAL A 34 7.37 -18.79 12.13
C VAL A 34 7.54 -17.59 13.04
N GLY A 35 7.73 -17.82 14.34
CA GLY A 35 7.82 -16.76 15.37
C GLY A 35 6.49 -16.43 16.06
N ALA A 36 5.39 -17.08 15.68
CA ALA A 36 4.12 -16.99 16.41
C ALA A 36 4.27 -17.53 17.86
N PRO A 37 3.48 -17.03 18.83
CA PRO A 37 3.51 -17.56 20.20
C PRO A 37 2.99 -19.00 20.25
N PRO A 38 3.40 -19.82 21.25
CA PRO A 38 2.95 -21.21 21.39
C PRO A 38 1.42 -21.36 21.43
N ASN A 39 0.71 -20.39 22.01
CA ASN A 39 -0.76 -20.36 22.11
C ASN A 39 -1.36 -19.28 21.19
N ALA A 40 -0.86 -19.18 19.96
CA ALA A 40 -1.34 -18.21 18.99
C ALA A 40 -2.85 -18.37 18.73
N PRO A 41 -3.65 -17.29 18.80
CA PRO A 41 -5.05 -17.35 18.43
C PRO A 41 -5.19 -17.73 16.95
N LYS A 42 -6.31 -18.37 16.60
CA LYS A 42 -6.69 -18.49 15.18
C LYS A 42 -7.09 -17.11 14.68
N ILE A 43 -6.45 -16.66 13.61
CA ILE A 43 -6.69 -15.37 13.00
C ILE A 43 -7.05 -15.57 11.51
N PRO A 44 -7.83 -14.66 10.91
CA PRO A 44 -8.32 -14.83 9.54
C PRO A 44 -7.24 -14.62 8.49
N ILE A 45 -6.09 -14.03 8.86
CA ILE A 45 -4.95 -13.85 7.97
C ILE A 45 -4.09 -15.11 7.89
N LEU A 46 -3.54 -15.36 6.71
CA LEU A 46 -2.66 -16.50 6.45
C LEU A 46 -1.19 -16.08 6.54
N PRO A 47 -0.25 -17.03 6.73
CA PRO A 47 1.17 -16.78 6.51
C PRO A 47 1.41 -16.18 5.12
N ALA A 48 2.45 -15.37 4.99
CA ALA A 48 2.69 -14.60 3.77
C ALA A 48 3.94 -15.06 3.01
N SER A 49 3.89 -15.01 1.68
CA SER A 49 5.01 -15.28 0.78
C SER A 49 4.81 -14.62 -0.59
N PRO A 50 5.86 -14.54 -1.44
CA PRO A 50 5.75 -13.89 -2.76
C PRO A 50 5.17 -14.83 -3.85
N VAL A 51 4.53 -15.95 -3.49
CA VAL A 51 4.04 -16.97 -4.45
C VAL A 51 2.99 -16.45 -5.44
N LEU A 52 2.24 -15.41 -5.06
CA LEU A 52 1.24 -14.78 -5.93
C LEU A 52 1.83 -13.69 -6.84
N ILE A 53 3.09 -13.30 -6.62
CA ILE A 53 3.76 -12.21 -7.35
C ILE A 53 4.50 -12.80 -8.55
N SER A 54 4.31 -12.18 -9.71
CA SER A 54 5.02 -12.49 -10.96
C SER A 54 6.23 -11.59 -11.16
N GLY A 55 7.18 -12.03 -11.99
CA GLY A 55 8.38 -11.27 -12.32
C GLY A 55 9.50 -11.38 -11.29
N ASP A 56 10.57 -10.64 -11.57
CA ASP A 56 11.82 -10.67 -10.83
C ASP A 56 11.87 -9.64 -9.70
N PHE A 57 12.54 -10.00 -8.61
CA PHE A 57 12.78 -9.12 -7.47
C PHE A 57 14.20 -8.57 -7.49
N LEU A 58 14.36 -7.33 -7.03
CA LEU A 58 15.68 -6.67 -7.01
C LEU A 58 16.70 -7.47 -6.19
N GLY A 59 16.29 -7.94 -5.00
CA GLY A 59 17.15 -8.75 -4.13
C GLY A 59 17.53 -10.10 -4.74
N ASP A 60 16.59 -10.74 -5.46
CA ASP A 60 16.86 -12.02 -6.13
C ASP A 60 17.93 -11.87 -7.21
N ARG A 61 17.81 -10.81 -8.04
CA ARG A 61 18.78 -10.48 -9.10
C ARG A 61 20.14 -10.06 -8.54
N LEU A 62 20.16 -9.35 -7.42
CA LEU A 62 21.38 -9.01 -6.70
C LEU A 62 22.13 -10.26 -6.25
N LYS A 63 21.43 -11.22 -5.62
CA LYS A 63 22.03 -12.48 -5.14
C LYS A 63 22.52 -13.39 -6.28
N GLU A 64 21.85 -13.35 -7.44
CA GLU A 64 22.31 -14.05 -8.64
C GLU A 64 23.62 -13.48 -9.18
N LYS A 65 23.78 -12.15 -9.14
CA LYS A 65 25.00 -11.48 -9.58
C LYS A 65 26.16 -11.63 -8.57
N PHE A 66 25.85 -11.51 -7.28
CA PHE A 66 26.84 -11.49 -6.20
C PHE A 66 26.56 -12.63 -5.21
N PRO A 67 27.15 -13.82 -5.41
CA PRO A 67 27.09 -14.89 -4.43
C PRO A 67 27.57 -14.39 -3.05
N GLY A 68 26.74 -14.57 -2.03
CA GLY A 68 27.01 -14.08 -0.68
C GLY A 68 26.33 -12.76 -0.32
N ALA A 69 25.72 -12.05 -1.28
CA ALA A 69 24.88 -10.88 -1.00
C ALA A 69 23.73 -11.25 -0.04
N ARG A 70 23.42 -10.35 0.90
CA ARG A 70 22.34 -10.53 1.88
C ARG A 70 21.18 -9.61 1.55
N VAL A 71 19.96 -10.14 1.66
CA VAL A 71 18.73 -9.40 1.42
C VAL A 71 17.83 -9.55 2.64
N VAL A 72 17.51 -8.44 3.30
CA VAL A 72 16.65 -8.42 4.48
C VAL A 72 15.51 -7.42 4.27
N ALA A 73 14.29 -7.78 4.67
CA ALA A 73 13.14 -6.90 4.63
C ALA A 73 12.39 -6.90 5.97
N VAL A 74 12.09 -5.71 6.50
CA VAL A 74 11.36 -5.55 7.77
C VAL A 74 10.26 -4.49 7.64
N SER A 75 9.09 -4.73 8.21
CA SER A 75 7.97 -3.78 8.20
C SER A 75 6.94 -4.10 9.30
N LEU A 76 5.97 -3.22 9.53
CA LEU A 76 4.74 -3.63 10.25
C LEU A 76 3.79 -4.43 9.37
N LYS A 77 3.90 -4.34 8.03
CA LYS A 77 3.01 -4.98 7.07
C LYS A 77 3.74 -6.08 6.30
N ASP A 78 3.15 -7.27 6.25
CA ASP A 78 3.59 -8.38 5.40
C ASP A 78 3.69 -7.99 3.93
N ARG A 79 2.66 -7.34 3.40
CA ARG A 79 2.58 -6.83 2.02
C ARG A 79 3.57 -5.69 1.70
N ALA A 80 4.31 -5.19 2.68
CA ALA A 80 5.46 -4.33 2.45
C ALA A 80 6.78 -5.13 2.55
N ALA A 81 6.92 -6.02 3.53
CA ALA A 81 8.13 -6.82 3.71
C ALA A 81 8.34 -7.87 2.60
N VAL A 82 7.29 -8.62 2.25
CA VAL A 82 7.33 -9.75 1.30
C VAL A 82 7.70 -9.33 -0.13
N PRO A 83 6.98 -8.39 -0.78
CA PRO A 83 7.31 -8.02 -2.16
C PRO A 83 8.66 -7.29 -2.26
N MET A 84 9.11 -6.62 -1.20
CA MET A 84 10.42 -5.98 -1.19
C MET A 84 11.54 -7.02 -0.98
N GLY A 85 11.34 -8.00 -0.09
CA GLY A 85 12.31 -9.08 0.15
C GLY A 85 12.50 -10.01 -1.05
N GLY A 86 11.44 -10.34 -1.78
CA GLY A 86 11.49 -11.26 -2.91
C GLY A 86 11.64 -12.72 -2.50
N ARG A 87 11.97 -13.60 -3.46
CA ARG A 87 11.96 -15.06 -3.21
C ARG A 87 13.20 -15.55 -2.47
N LYS A 88 14.33 -14.83 -2.60
CA LYS A 88 15.64 -15.23 -2.10
C LYS A 88 16.10 -14.44 -0.88
N ALA A 89 15.20 -13.70 -0.22
CA ALA A 89 15.53 -12.97 1.00
C ALA A 89 16.10 -13.90 2.08
N ASP A 90 17.13 -13.44 2.78
CA ASP A 90 17.68 -14.12 3.95
C ASP A 90 16.77 -13.95 5.17
N ALA A 91 15.99 -12.86 5.21
CA ALA A 91 14.89 -12.68 6.14
C ALA A 91 13.85 -11.68 5.61
N ALA A 92 12.57 -11.99 5.84
CA ALA A 92 11.47 -11.04 5.69
C ALA A 92 10.58 -11.12 6.94
N LEU A 93 10.53 -10.04 7.74
CA LEU A 93 9.76 -9.97 8.98
C LEU A 93 8.66 -8.92 8.91
N TRP A 94 7.51 -9.25 9.49
CA TRP A 94 6.39 -8.33 9.63
C TRP A 94 5.69 -8.48 10.98
N PHE A 95 4.96 -7.45 11.40
CA PHE A 95 4.23 -7.47 12.66
C PHE A 95 2.83 -8.06 12.47
N VAL A 96 2.43 -8.99 13.35
CA VAL A 96 1.04 -9.48 13.42
C VAL A 96 0.41 -8.96 14.70
N ARG A 97 -0.60 -8.09 14.56
CA ARG A 97 -1.21 -7.35 15.69
C ARG A 97 -1.80 -8.29 16.72
N GLU A 98 -2.47 -9.33 16.24
CA GLU A 98 -3.14 -10.36 17.04
C GLU A 98 -2.15 -11.23 17.82
N PHE A 99 -0.90 -11.32 17.36
CA PHE A 99 0.19 -12.00 18.07
C PHE A 99 1.04 -11.05 18.91
N GLY A 100 0.90 -9.73 18.68
CA GLY A 100 1.66 -8.68 19.34
C GLY A 100 3.17 -8.76 19.12
N ARG A 101 3.61 -9.32 17.98
CA ARG A 101 5.04 -9.58 17.71
C ARG A 101 5.37 -9.65 16.22
N PHE A 102 6.67 -9.54 15.91
CA PHE A 102 7.19 -9.79 14.57
C PHE A 102 7.29 -11.28 14.29
N VAL A 103 6.87 -11.68 13.09
CA VAL A 103 6.87 -13.05 12.59
C VAL A 103 7.41 -13.10 11.16
N THR A 104 7.64 -14.31 10.67
CA THR A 104 7.87 -14.62 9.27
C THR A 104 7.05 -15.87 8.89
N SER A 105 7.27 -16.42 7.70
CA SER A 105 6.65 -17.67 7.25
C SER A 105 7.70 -18.72 6.94
N SER A 106 7.27 -19.99 6.86
CA SER A 106 8.13 -21.12 6.48
C SER A 106 8.66 -21.05 5.04
N PHE A 107 8.25 -20.05 4.26
CA PHE A 107 8.84 -19.76 2.95
C PHE A 107 10.29 -19.25 3.08
N TYR A 108 10.56 -18.43 4.10
CA TYR A 108 11.88 -17.84 4.33
C TYR A 108 12.72 -18.69 5.29
N PRO A 109 14.07 -18.66 5.17
CA PRO A 109 14.93 -19.30 6.14
C PRO A 109 14.68 -18.77 7.56
N PRO A 110 14.50 -19.65 8.56
CA PRO A 110 14.26 -19.19 9.92
C PRO A 110 15.53 -18.56 10.51
N ARG A 111 15.42 -17.31 10.97
CA ARG A 111 16.50 -16.58 11.67
C ARG A 111 16.12 -16.34 13.14
N ARG A 112 16.46 -17.31 14.00
CA ARG A 112 16.12 -17.26 15.45
C ARG A 112 16.67 -16.02 16.15
N SER A 113 17.90 -15.61 15.82
CA SER A 113 18.52 -14.42 16.40
C SER A 113 17.73 -13.16 16.06
N LEU A 114 17.34 -12.96 14.80
CA LEU A 114 16.47 -11.85 14.40
C LEU A 114 15.11 -11.87 15.12
N LEU A 115 14.48 -13.03 15.26
CA LEU A 115 13.21 -13.18 15.99
C LEU A 115 13.32 -12.90 17.50
N ALA A 116 14.52 -12.99 18.08
CA ALA A 116 14.77 -12.63 19.47
C ALA A 116 14.60 -11.11 19.73
N PHE A 117 14.48 -10.28 18.68
CA PHE A 117 14.03 -8.90 18.83
C PHE A 117 12.68 -8.79 19.58
N ASN A 118 11.82 -9.81 19.45
CA ASN A 118 10.53 -9.84 20.14
C ASN A 118 10.63 -9.77 21.67
N ASP A 119 11.78 -10.13 22.27
CA ASP A 119 12.00 -10.05 23.72
C ASP A 119 12.05 -8.59 24.22
N ARG A 120 12.24 -7.63 23.32
CA ARG A 120 12.28 -6.18 23.62
C ARG A 120 10.89 -5.54 23.64
N LEU A 121 9.88 -6.22 23.09
CA LEU A 121 8.57 -5.62 22.83
C LEU A 121 7.84 -5.25 24.12
N ALA A 122 7.92 -6.08 25.16
CA ALA A 122 7.27 -5.80 26.44
C ALA A 122 7.74 -4.46 27.04
N THR A 123 9.03 -4.19 27.02
CA THR A 123 9.61 -2.91 27.45
C THR A 123 9.17 -1.77 26.54
N PHE A 124 9.20 -1.97 25.22
CA PHE A 124 8.79 -0.96 24.26
C PHE A 124 7.32 -0.52 24.45
N TRP A 125 6.41 -1.47 24.69
CA TRP A 125 5.00 -1.16 24.98
C TRP A 125 4.81 -0.45 26.31
N ALA A 126 5.62 -0.78 27.32
CA ALA A 126 5.55 -0.15 28.64
C ALA A 126 5.97 1.33 28.58
N SER A 127 6.93 1.68 27.72
CA SER A 127 7.40 3.06 27.52
C SER A 127 6.48 3.93 26.65
N HIS A 128 5.55 3.33 25.89
CA HIS A 128 4.70 4.05 24.94
C HIS A 128 3.22 3.93 25.32
N LYS A 129 2.73 4.87 26.14
CA LYS A 129 1.33 4.89 26.62
C LYS A 129 0.51 6.08 26.13
N LYS A 130 1.16 7.06 25.51
CA LYS A 130 0.53 8.33 25.14
C LYS A 130 1.21 8.92 23.93
N TRP A 131 0.42 9.55 23.07
CA TRP A 131 0.90 10.40 21.99
C TRP A 131 0.37 11.82 22.20
N ASP A 132 1.28 12.68 22.63
CA ASP A 132 1.08 14.12 22.75
C ASP A 132 1.64 14.83 21.52
N LEU A 133 1.07 16.01 21.21
CA LEU A 133 1.65 16.92 20.23
C LEU A 133 3.08 17.25 20.66
N SER A 134 4.06 17.01 19.79
CA SER A 134 5.48 17.09 20.12
C SER A 134 5.98 18.50 20.38
N GLY A 135 5.27 19.52 19.90
CA GLY A 135 5.73 20.91 19.89
C GLY A 135 6.91 21.18 18.97
N ARG A 136 7.35 20.20 18.16
CA ARG A 136 8.47 20.37 17.21
C ARG A 136 8.13 21.32 16.05
N ILE A 137 6.85 21.39 15.69
CA ILE A 137 6.35 22.39 14.75
C ILE A 137 5.94 23.62 15.56
N PRO A 138 6.57 24.79 15.36
CA PRO A 138 6.15 26.02 16.03
C PRO A 138 4.67 26.31 15.78
N TRP A 139 3.95 26.77 16.81
CA TRP A 139 2.49 27.00 16.72
C TRP A 139 2.10 27.89 15.54
N LYS A 140 2.89 28.94 15.26
CA LYS A 140 2.68 29.85 14.13
C LYS A 140 2.77 29.16 12.75
N ASP A 141 3.54 28.08 12.65
CA ASP A 141 3.79 27.33 11.42
C ASP A 141 2.84 26.14 11.25
N LEU A 142 2.15 25.69 12.31
CA LEU A 142 1.23 24.56 12.26
C LEU A 142 0.11 24.76 11.24
N SER A 143 -0.38 26.00 11.09
CA SER A 143 -1.40 26.36 10.09
C SER A 143 -0.94 26.22 8.63
N ARG A 144 0.37 26.10 8.38
CA ARG A 144 0.95 25.91 7.04
C ARG A 144 0.96 24.44 6.60
N VAL A 145 0.89 23.52 7.56
CA VAL A 145 1.08 22.08 7.34
C VAL A 145 -0.12 21.25 7.79
N ALA A 146 -1.08 21.84 8.48
CA ALA A 146 -2.33 21.21 8.89
C ALA A 146 -3.52 22.17 8.73
N PHE A 147 -4.67 21.60 8.38
CA PHE A 147 -5.98 22.25 8.41
C PHE A 147 -6.93 21.37 9.23
N ASP A 148 -7.02 21.66 10.53
CA ASP A 148 -7.67 20.78 11.50
C ASP A 148 -8.50 21.59 12.52
N PRO A 149 -9.58 22.26 12.07
CA PRO A 149 -10.44 23.01 12.96
C PRO A 149 -11.35 22.07 13.80
N PRO A 150 -11.68 22.43 15.04
CA PRO A 150 -12.43 21.58 15.99
C PRO A 150 -13.71 20.96 15.44
N GLU A 151 -14.48 21.65 14.61
CA GLU A 151 -15.75 21.19 14.06
C GLU A 151 -15.61 20.04 13.05
N LEU A 152 -14.42 19.81 12.51
CA LEU A 152 -14.15 18.74 11.55
C LEU A 152 -13.64 17.45 12.19
N ALA A 153 -13.34 17.42 13.50
CA ALA A 153 -12.82 16.23 14.18
C ALA A 153 -13.75 15.01 14.06
N ARG A 154 -15.07 15.23 13.95
CA ARG A 154 -16.08 14.16 13.74
C ARG A 154 -15.88 13.36 12.45
N TYR A 155 -15.11 13.89 11.50
CA TYR A 155 -14.77 13.20 10.25
C TYR A 155 -13.47 12.42 10.33
N LYS A 156 -12.76 12.49 11.46
CA LYS A 156 -11.67 11.58 11.79
C LYS A 156 -12.23 10.29 12.37
N GLU A 157 -11.58 9.18 12.11
CA GLU A 157 -11.93 7.91 12.72
C GLU A 157 -11.53 7.91 14.20
N SER A 158 -12.50 7.59 15.06
CA SER A 158 -12.31 7.52 16.52
C SER A 158 -12.28 6.07 16.97
N VAL A 159 -11.12 5.62 17.44
CA VAL A 159 -10.92 4.30 18.05
C VAL A 159 -11.11 4.42 19.56
N PRO A 160 -11.85 3.48 20.19
CA PRO A 160 -12.03 3.46 21.64
C PRO A 160 -10.71 3.62 22.40
N GLY A 161 -10.70 4.54 23.38
CA GLY A 161 -9.54 4.82 24.23
C GLY A 161 -8.51 5.79 23.66
N THR A 162 -8.44 6.01 22.34
CA THR A 162 -7.45 6.93 21.73
C THR A 162 -8.06 8.30 21.34
N GLY A 163 -9.35 8.35 21.00
CA GLY A 163 -10.05 9.59 20.65
C GLY A 163 -9.71 10.14 19.26
N ASP A 164 -10.27 11.29 18.91
CA ASP A 164 -10.15 11.95 17.59
C ASP A 164 -9.30 13.24 17.63
N ARG A 165 -8.72 13.56 18.79
CA ARG A 165 -7.89 14.75 19.04
C ARG A 165 -6.82 14.47 20.07
N PHE A 166 -5.75 15.25 20.02
CA PHE A 166 -4.74 15.31 21.08
C PHE A 166 -5.33 15.76 22.44
N PRO A 167 -4.80 15.22 23.56
CA PRO A 167 -3.82 14.14 23.63
C PRO A 167 -4.41 12.75 23.40
N HIS A 168 -3.63 11.83 22.81
CA HIS A 168 -4.05 10.46 22.53
C HIS A 168 -3.52 9.48 23.57
N SER A 169 -4.41 8.69 24.18
CA SER A 169 -4.01 7.53 24.99
C SER A 169 -3.80 6.30 24.10
N LEU A 170 -2.77 5.51 24.41
CA LEU A 170 -2.37 4.30 23.68
C LEU A 170 -2.49 3.08 24.60
N PRO A 171 -3.71 2.60 24.87
CA PRO A 171 -3.95 1.58 25.88
C PRO A 171 -3.44 0.18 25.51
N GLY A 172 -3.32 -0.12 24.21
CA GLY A 172 -2.93 -1.45 23.71
C GLY A 172 -1.93 -1.40 22.57
N ILE A 173 -1.41 -2.58 22.22
CA ILE A 173 -0.45 -2.79 21.13
C ILE A 173 -0.94 -2.17 19.80
N PRO A 174 -2.20 -2.38 19.36
CA PRO A 174 -2.69 -1.78 18.11
C PRO A 174 -2.56 -0.25 18.09
N ASN A 175 -2.84 0.40 19.22
CA ASN A 175 -2.76 1.87 19.31
C ASN A 175 -1.31 2.36 19.21
N VAL A 176 -0.34 1.62 19.76
CA VAL A 176 1.09 2.00 19.68
C VAL A 176 1.62 1.85 18.26
N ILE A 177 1.36 0.72 17.60
CA ILE A 177 1.85 0.47 16.23
C ILE A 177 1.18 1.37 15.17
N GLU A 178 -0.02 1.87 15.44
CA GLU A 178 -0.76 2.81 14.57
C GLU A 178 -0.47 4.28 14.92
N SER A 179 0.52 4.53 15.77
CA SER A 179 1.03 5.86 16.11
C SER A 179 2.47 6.04 15.60
N PRO A 180 3.10 7.22 15.69
CA PRO A 180 4.49 7.43 15.25
C PRO A 180 5.52 6.49 15.91
N PHE A 181 5.16 5.84 17.03
CA PHE A 181 6.01 4.84 17.68
C PHE A 181 6.07 3.51 16.93
N GLY A 182 5.14 3.23 16.01
CA GLY A 182 5.21 2.07 15.13
C GLY A 182 6.42 2.12 14.19
N ASP A 183 6.71 3.30 13.62
CA ASP A 183 7.87 3.49 12.75
C ASP A 183 9.17 3.51 13.56
N GLU A 184 9.16 4.05 14.79
CA GLU A 184 10.28 3.93 15.74
C GLU A 184 10.65 2.46 15.98
N LEU A 185 9.66 1.61 16.25
CA LEU A 185 9.87 0.19 16.49
C LEU A 185 10.49 -0.52 15.27
N VAL A 186 10.02 -0.21 14.06
CA VAL A 186 10.57 -0.78 12.83
C VAL A 186 12.01 -0.32 12.59
N LEU A 187 12.33 0.94 12.89
CA LEU A 187 13.71 1.44 12.79
C LEU A 187 14.62 0.73 13.81
N GLU A 188 14.16 0.47 15.04
CA GLU A 188 14.91 -0.34 16.00
C GLU A 188 15.10 -1.79 15.54
N LEU A 189 14.09 -2.40 14.92
CA LEU A 189 14.22 -3.71 14.29
C LEU A 189 15.21 -3.68 13.12
N ALA A 190 15.23 -2.61 12.31
CA ALA A 190 16.17 -2.45 11.22
C ALA A 190 17.62 -2.34 11.73
N LYS A 191 17.86 -1.56 12.80
CA LYS A 191 19.17 -1.51 13.48
C LYS A 191 19.61 -2.88 13.98
N TYR A 192 18.66 -3.62 14.59
CA TYR A 192 18.92 -4.97 15.08
C TYR A 192 19.25 -5.95 13.94
N ALA A 193 18.53 -5.87 12.83
CA ALA A 193 18.77 -6.68 11.63
C ALA A 193 20.13 -6.39 10.98
N ILE A 194 20.51 -5.11 10.88
CA ILE A 194 21.83 -4.70 10.37
C ILE A 194 22.95 -5.36 11.17
N ARG A 195 22.85 -5.36 12.50
CA ARG A 195 23.83 -6.00 13.37
C ARG A 195 23.80 -7.52 13.28
N ASP A 196 22.61 -8.13 13.34
CA ASP A 196 22.47 -9.59 13.28
C ASP A 196 23.04 -10.17 11.97
N PHE A 197 22.79 -9.51 10.85
CA PHE A 197 23.29 -9.91 9.54
C PHE A 197 24.65 -9.31 9.18
N HIS A 198 25.23 -8.45 10.02
CA HIS A 198 26.45 -7.69 9.72
C HIS A 198 26.37 -6.99 8.36
N LEU A 199 25.24 -6.33 8.07
CA LEU A 199 25.00 -5.68 6.79
C LEU A 199 25.99 -4.51 6.60
N GLY A 200 26.60 -4.43 5.41
CA GLY A 200 27.67 -3.46 5.11
C GLY A 200 29.07 -3.96 5.50
N HIS A 201 29.16 -5.05 6.27
CA HIS A 201 30.40 -5.74 6.65
C HIS A 201 30.40 -7.18 6.15
N ASN A 202 29.91 -7.39 4.92
CA ASN A 202 29.78 -8.71 4.35
C ASN A 202 31.17 -9.34 4.09
N PRO A 203 31.51 -10.49 4.73
CA PRO A 203 32.79 -11.17 4.52
C PRO A 203 33.02 -11.65 3.08
N ALA A 204 31.95 -11.81 2.30
CA ALA A 204 32.05 -12.14 0.88
C ALA A 204 32.37 -10.92 0.00
N HIS A 205 32.47 -9.72 0.59
CA HIS A 205 32.59 -8.43 -0.11
C HIS A 205 31.46 -8.17 -1.12
N ALA A 206 30.33 -8.86 -0.97
CA ALA A 206 29.13 -8.66 -1.76
C ALA A 206 28.30 -7.49 -1.20
N PRO A 207 27.59 -6.73 -2.04
CA PRO A 207 26.66 -5.72 -1.57
C PRO A 207 25.48 -6.36 -0.82
N ASP A 208 25.02 -5.69 0.23
CA ASP A 208 23.83 -6.07 0.98
C ASP A 208 22.67 -5.13 0.64
N LEU A 209 21.44 -5.64 0.78
CA LEU A 209 20.21 -4.90 0.52
C LEU A 209 19.25 -5.03 1.70
N LEU A 210 18.89 -3.89 2.28
CA LEU A 210 17.92 -3.79 3.36
C LEU A 210 16.70 -2.99 2.89
N PHE A 211 15.51 -3.57 3.07
CA PHE A 211 14.24 -2.89 2.90
C PHE A 211 13.59 -2.64 4.25
N VAL A 212 13.16 -1.40 4.48
CA VAL A 212 12.50 -0.96 5.71
C VAL A 212 11.16 -0.32 5.37
N GLY A 213 10.06 -1.02 5.65
CA GLY A 213 8.70 -0.54 5.38
C GLY A 213 8.10 0.16 6.59
N LEU A 214 8.24 1.49 6.64
CA LEU A 214 7.64 2.36 7.67
C LEU A 214 6.15 2.53 7.37
N SER A 215 5.30 2.00 8.24
CA SER A 215 3.87 1.79 7.95
C SER A 215 2.94 2.62 8.81
N ALA A 216 3.44 3.23 9.89
CA ALA A 216 2.56 3.91 10.85
C ALA A 216 1.88 5.13 10.24
N LEU A 217 2.59 5.87 9.37
CA LEU A 217 2.03 7.01 8.61
C LEU A 217 0.77 6.67 7.85
N ASP A 218 0.70 5.50 7.23
CA ASP A 218 -0.51 5.05 6.56
C ASP A 218 -1.66 4.79 7.56
N TYR A 219 -1.39 4.17 8.72
CA TYR A 219 -2.43 3.90 9.72
C TYR A 219 -3.05 5.17 10.31
N TYR A 220 -2.23 6.08 10.84
CA TYR A 220 -2.79 7.32 11.39
C TYR A 220 -3.25 8.28 10.29
N GLY A 221 -2.69 8.19 9.06
CA GLY A 221 -3.18 8.92 7.90
C GLY A 221 -4.59 8.49 7.47
N HIS A 222 -4.87 7.18 7.42
CA HIS A 222 -6.23 6.66 7.22
C HIS A 222 -7.19 7.15 8.29
N ARG A 223 -6.74 7.21 9.54
CA ARG A 223 -7.58 7.58 10.67
C ARG A 223 -7.92 9.08 10.68
N PHE A 224 -6.91 9.93 10.59
CA PHE A 224 -7.04 11.36 10.84
C PHE A 224 -7.06 12.22 9.58
N GLY A 225 -6.62 11.69 8.44
CA GLY A 225 -6.49 12.40 7.17
C GLY A 225 -5.17 13.18 7.06
N PRO A 226 -4.69 13.43 5.83
CA PRO A 226 -3.38 14.04 5.59
C PRO A 226 -3.25 15.49 6.08
N ASP A 227 -4.37 16.19 6.24
CA ASP A 227 -4.42 17.58 6.69
C ASP A 227 -4.43 17.73 8.22
N SER A 228 -4.35 16.63 8.97
CA SER A 228 -4.55 16.64 10.42
C SER A 228 -3.29 17.05 11.18
N ARG A 229 -3.47 17.49 12.44
CA ARG A 229 -2.34 17.73 13.34
C ARG A 229 -1.58 16.45 13.67
N GLU A 230 -2.27 15.31 13.68
CA GLU A 230 -1.69 13.99 13.92
C GLU A 230 -0.71 13.62 12.79
N VAL A 231 -1.08 13.83 11.53
CA VAL A 231 -0.17 13.60 10.40
C VAL A 231 1.01 14.56 10.43
N ALA A 232 0.78 15.86 10.67
CA ALA A 232 1.85 16.84 10.78
C ALA A 232 2.86 16.47 11.91
N ASP A 233 2.35 16.09 13.09
CA ASP A 233 3.17 15.66 14.22
C ASP A 233 3.91 14.34 13.95
N GLY A 234 3.23 13.38 13.29
CA GLY A 234 3.82 12.12 12.90
C GLY A 234 4.98 12.29 11.93
N VAL A 235 4.83 13.15 10.91
CA VAL A 235 5.88 13.42 9.92
C VAL A 235 7.09 14.12 10.55
N VAL A 236 6.91 15.11 11.43
CA VAL A 236 8.06 15.78 12.10
C VAL A 236 8.76 14.87 13.12
N ARG A 237 8.05 13.89 13.68
CA ARG A 237 8.67 12.83 14.50
C ARG A 237 9.47 11.89 13.63
N LEU A 238 8.90 11.44 12.51
CA LEU A 238 9.56 10.58 11.54
C LEU A 238 10.85 11.21 11.02
N ASP A 239 10.84 12.51 10.71
CA ASP A 239 12.04 13.27 10.32
C ASP A 239 13.18 13.11 11.35
N GLY A 240 12.92 13.38 12.64
CA GLY A 240 13.93 13.20 13.69
C GLY A 240 14.30 11.74 13.96
N GLN A 241 13.38 10.79 13.76
CA GLN A 241 13.67 9.36 13.86
C GLN A 241 14.61 8.90 12.73
N LEU A 242 14.38 9.38 11.49
CA LEU A 242 15.25 9.13 10.35
C LEU A 242 16.63 9.78 10.53
N GLU A 243 16.69 11.01 11.04
CA GLU A 243 17.96 11.65 11.41
C GLU A 243 18.77 10.78 12.39
N ALA A 244 18.13 10.32 13.48
CA ALA A 244 18.79 9.46 14.46
C ALA A 244 19.21 8.11 13.86
N PHE A 245 18.38 7.52 12.99
CA PHE A 245 18.70 6.28 12.30
C PHE A 245 19.89 6.42 11.34
N PHE A 246 19.92 7.46 10.50
CA PHE A 246 21.00 7.67 9.54
C PHE A 246 22.32 8.03 10.22
N ARG A 247 22.31 8.87 11.26
CA ARG A 247 23.52 9.13 12.06
C ARG A 247 24.08 7.86 12.70
N TRP A 248 23.21 6.98 13.18
CA TRP A 248 23.62 5.68 13.69
C TRP A 248 24.17 4.78 12.57
N LEU A 249 23.49 4.74 11.42
CA LEU A 249 23.89 3.93 10.26
C LEU A 249 25.26 4.35 9.72
N ASP A 250 25.55 5.65 9.70
CA ASP A 250 26.86 6.17 9.30
C ASP A 250 27.98 5.68 10.21
N GLY A 251 27.72 5.56 11.52
CA GLY A 251 28.66 4.98 12.48
C GLY A 251 28.80 3.46 12.35
N GLU A 252 27.73 2.77 11.95
CA GLU A 252 27.71 1.29 11.89
C GLU A 252 28.25 0.76 10.55
N ALA A 253 27.79 1.27 9.40
CA ALA A 253 28.11 0.79 8.06
C ALA A 253 28.98 1.75 7.22
N GLY A 254 29.09 3.02 7.64
CA GLY A 254 29.87 4.05 6.95
C GLY A 254 29.10 4.80 5.86
N ALA A 255 29.10 6.13 5.96
CA ALA A 255 28.39 7.02 5.02
C ALA A 255 28.83 6.86 3.55
N ARG A 256 30.12 6.55 3.32
CA ARG A 256 30.67 6.35 1.97
C ARG A 256 30.33 4.99 1.35
N SER A 257 29.79 4.08 2.14
CA SER A 257 29.45 2.71 1.75
C SER A 257 27.95 2.46 1.67
N THR A 258 27.14 3.47 2.02
CA THR A 258 25.68 3.36 2.10
C THR A 258 25.03 4.14 0.96
N LEU A 259 24.07 3.53 0.27
CA LEU A 259 23.18 4.20 -0.70
C LEU A 259 21.74 4.00 -0.23
N VAL A 260 21.00 5.10 -0.09
CA VAL A 260 19.62 5.11 0.39
C VAL A 260 18.70 5.62 -0.70
N PHE A 261 17.61 4.88 -0.93
CA PHE A 261 16.43 5.35 -1.65
C PHE A 261 15.28 5.42 -0.65
N LEU A 262 14.62 6.59 -0.57
CA LEU A 262 13.42 6.80 0.22
C LEU A 262 12.28 7.23 -0.70
N THR A 263 11.18 6.49 -0.64
CA THR A 263 9.98 6.76 -1.41
C THR A 263 8.75 6.27 -0.65
N SER A 264 7.57 6.32 -1.28
CA SER A 264 6.33 5.80 -0.73
C SER A 264 5.64 4.87 -1.73
N ASP A 265 4.83 3.93 -1.24
CA ASP A 265 3.98 3.08 -2.06
C ASP A 265 2.82 3.84 -2.72
N HIS A 266 2.32 4.91 -2.08
CA HIS A 266 1.26 5.77 -2.60
C HIS A 266 1.15 7.09 -1.82
N GLY A 267 0.35 8.03 -2.32
CA GLY A 267 -0.07 9.20 -1.57
C GLY A 267 -1.33 8.96 -0.73
N MET A 268 -2.08 10.02 -0.40
CA MET A 268 -3.31 9.93 0.40
C MET A 268 -4.27 11.05 0.01
N THR A 269 -5.55 10.72 -0.14
CA THR A 269 -6.60 11.71 -0.43
C THR A 269 -6.91 12.53 0.83
N THR A 270 -7.22 13.81 0.71
CA THR A 270 -7.80 14.58 1.83
C THR A 270 -9.19 14.02 2.19
N ILE A 271 -9.54 14.04 3.48
CA ILE A 271 -10.90 13.72 3.94
C ILE A 271 -11.91 14.62 3.19
N PRO A 272 -12.93 14.09 2.50
CA PRO A 272 -13.77 14.88 1.61
C PRO A 272 -14.39 16.13 2.26
N GLU A 273 -14.84 16.01 3.51
CA GLU A 273 -15.43 17.11 4.26
C GLU A 273 -14.41 18.20 4.63
N VAL A 274 -13.16 17.81 4.84
CA VAL A 274 -12.01 18.70 5.05
C VAL A 274 -11.64 19.40 3.75
N ALA A 275 -11.60 18.69 2.62
CA ALA A 275 -11.34 19.28 1.30
C ALA A 275 -12.37 20.38 0.97
N ARG A 276 -13.67 20.09 1.19
CA ARG A 276 -14.74 21.08 1.00
C ARG A 276 -14.61 22.27 1.95
N ALA A 277 -14.19 22.05 3.20
CA ALA A 277 -13.98 23.12 4.16
C ALA A 277 -12.82 24.05 3.75
N LYS A 278 -11.69 23.49 3.30
CA LYS A 278 -10.55 24.24 2.76
C LYS A 278 -10.98 25.11 1.58
N GLU A 279 -11.75 24.54 0.65
CA GLU A 279 -12.21 25.26 -0.53
C GLU A 279 -13.24 26.36 -0.20
N ARG A 280 -14.16 26.10 0.75
CA ARG A 280 -15.06 27.13 1.30
C ARG A 280 -14.29 28.27 1.94
N ALA A 281 -13.26 27.98 2.75
CA ALA A 281 -12.43 28.99 3.38
C ALA A 281 -11.67 29.85 2.34
N ARG A 282 -11.28 29.26 1.21
CA ARG A 282 -10.56 29.95 0.13
C ARG A 282 -11.45 30.77 -0.78
N THR A 283 -12.66 30.30 -1.10
CA THR A 283 -13.49 30.87 -2.18
C THR A 283 -14.85 31.41 -1.73
N GLY A 284 -15.27 31.12 -0.51
CA GLY A 284 -16.63 31.39 -0.03
C GLY A 284 -17.71 30.48 -0.64
N LYS A 285 -17.36 29.49 -1.48
CA LYS A 285 -18.30 28.57 -2.12
C LYS A 285 -18.07 27.14 -1.64
N ASP A 286 -19.14 26.34 -1.59
CA ASP A 286 -19.07 24.90 -1.39
C ASP A 286 -19.26 24.18 -2.73
N PRO A 287 -18.22 24.10 -3.58
CA PRO A 287 -18.33 23.27 -4.76
C PRO A 287 -18.44 21.83 -4.26
N ASN A 288 -19.49 21.12 -4.68
CA ASN A 288 -19.68 19.67 -4.48
C ASN A 288 -18.59 18.88 -5.23
N SER A 289 -17.34 19.12 -4.84
CA SER A 289 -16.09 18.81 -5.53
C SER A 289 -15.38 17.60 -4.93
N ALA A 290 -15.70 17.28 -3.68
CA ALA A 290 -15.20 16.13 -2.94
C ALA A 290 -16.37 15.42 -2.25
N GLY A 291 -16.30 14.10 -2.13
CA GLY A 291 -17.38 13.32 -1.53
C GLY A 291 -17.03 11.85 -1.29
N ARG A 292 -18.06 11.09 -0.91
CA ARG A 292 -17.95 9.68 -0.57
C ARG A 292 -18.85 8.87 -1.49
N VAL A 293 -18.34 7.74 -1.97
CA VAL A 293 -19.09 6.72 -2.70
C VAL A 293 -18.93 5.42 -1.94
N ASP A 294 -19.99 4.61 -1.86
CA ASP A 294 -19.94 3.35 -1.12
C ASP A 294 -20.58 2.24 -1.94
N PHE A 295 -19.75 1.39 -2.56
CA PHE A 295 -20.19 0.16 -3.22
C PHE A 295 -19.88 -1.10 -2.39
N GLY A 296 -19.61 -0.93 -1.09
CA GLY A 296 -19.14 -1.96 -0.19
C GLY A 296 -20.03 -3.20 -0.13
N SER A 297 -19.38 -4.37 -0.04
CA SER A 297 -20.03 -5.67 0.16
C SER A 297 -19.75 -6.17 1.58
N THR A 298 -20.78 -6.60 2.31
CA THR A 298 -20.66 -6.94 3.74
C THR A 298 -20.09 -8.35 3.96
N GLY A 299 -20.23 -9.23 2.96
CA GLY A 299 -19.62 -10.57 2.93
C GLY A 299 -20.37 -11.53 2.03
N ASP A 300 -19.70 -12.60 1.56
CA ASP A 300 -20.27 -13.48 0.52
C ASP A 300 -21.53 -14.23 1.00
N SER A 301 -21.61 -14.53 2.30
CA SER A 301 -22.76 -15.17 2.95
C SER A 301 -23.81 -14.19 3.49
N ALA A 302 -23.54 -12.88 3.45
CA ALA A 302 -24.48 -11.88 3.92
C ALA A 302 -25.62 -11.68 2.92
N PRO A 303 -26.84 -11.40 3.38
CA PRO A 303 -27.93 -10.98 2.50
C PRO A 303 -27.57 -9.76 1.66
N VAL A 304 -28.03 -9.72 0.40
CA VAL A 304 -27.84 -8.54 -0.48
C VAL A 304 -28.36 -7.25 0.16
N ALA A 305 -29.40 -7.32 0.99
CA ALA A 305 -29.96 -6.19 1.74
C ALA A 305 -28.98 -5.56 2.75
N GLN A 306 -27.94 -6.28 3.17
CA GLN A 306 -26.94 -5.80 4.11
C GLN A 306 -25.74 -5.15 3.43
N ASP A 307 -25.63 -5.25 2.10
CA ASP A 307 -24.63 -4.48 1.35
C ASP A 307 -24.95 -2.98 1.39
N SER A 308 -24.04 -2.16 0.88
CA SER A 308 -24.25 -0.71 0.85
C SER A 308 -25.54 -0.32 0.11
N PRO A 309 -26.15 0.83 0.43
CA PRO A 309 -27.35 1.30 -0.29
C PRO A 309 -27.17 1.41 -1.81
N ASP A 310 -26.00 1.87 -2.28
CA ASP A 310 -25.73 1.95 -3.71
C ASP A 310 -25.54 0.56 -4.33
N ARG A 311 -24.92 -0.38 -3.59
CA ARG A 311 -24.75 -1.77 -4.01
C ARG A 311 -26.10 -2.48 -4.17
N LEU A 312 -27.02 -2.30 -3.22
CA LEU A 312 -28.40 -2.79 -3.31
C LEU A 312 -29.18 -2.12 -4.46
N ALA A 313 -28.98 -0.81 -4.68
CA ALA A 313 -29.62 -0.09 -5.78
C ALA A 313 -29.13 -0.59 -7.16
N LEU A 314 -27.86 -0.96 -7.28
CA LEU A 314 -27.32 -1.61 -8.47
C LEU A 314 -27.98 -2.97 -8.72
N GLU A 315 -28.11 -3.83 -7.70
CA GLU A 315 -28.79 -5.12 -7.86
C GLU A 315 -30.25 -4.98 -8.32
N LYS A 316 -31.00 -4.04 -7.71
CA LYS A 316 -32.38 -3.74 -8.13
C LYS A 316 -32.44 -3.24 -9.56
N HIS A 317 -31.47 -2.44 -9.99
CA HIS A 317 -31.38 -1.98 -11.38
C HIS A 317 -31.16 -3.15 -12.34
N LEU A 318 -30.23 -4.06 -12.03
CA LEU A 318 -29.94 -5.23 -12.85
C LEU A 318 -31.15 -6.16 -12.94
N ALA A 319 -31.81 -6.43 -11.80
CA ALA A 319 -33.05 -7.22 -11.74
C ALA A 319 -34.14 -6.67 -12.66
N LYS A 320 -34.37 -5.36 -12.60
CA LYS A 320 -35.33 -4.68 -13.48
C LYS A 320 -34.90 -4.73 -14.94
N LYS A 321 -33.63 -4.48 -15.26
CA LYS A 321 -33.10 -4.42 -16.63
C LYS A 321 -33.14 -5.77 -17.34
N PHE A 322 -32.91 -6.86 -16.60
CA PHE A 322 -32.86 -8.22 -17.15
C PHE A 322 -34.13 -9.04 -16.87
N GLY A 323 -35.13 -8.47 -16.21
CA GLY A 323 -36.44 -9.09 -16.02
C GLY A 323 -36.44 -10.28 -15.06
N TYR A 324 -35.62 -10.24 -13.99
CA TYR A 324 -35.61 -11.29 -12.96
C TYR A 324 -36.06 -10.76 -11.59
N SER A 325 -36.61 -11.65 -10.76
CA SER A 325 -36.92 -11.35 -9.36
C SER A 325 -35.65 -11.42 -8.50
N LEU A 326 -35.45 -10.38 -7.68
CA LEU A 326 -34.39 -10.28 -6.68
C LEU A 326 -35.01 -10.43 -5.28
N ASP A 327 -34.59 -11.43 -4.51
CA ASP A 327 -34.86 -11.52 -3.08
C ASP A 327 -33.67 -10.98 -2.27
N PRO A 328 -33.70 -9.72 -1.81
CA PRO A 328 -32.54 -9.13 -1.15
C PRO A 328 -32.23 -9.75 0.22
N MET A 329 -33.11 -10.61 0.76
CA MET A 329 -32.88 -11.30 2.03
C MET A 329 -32.02 -12.57 1.87
N LEU A 330 -31.82 -13.04 0.64
CA LEU A 330 -30.95 -14.18 0.37
C LEU A 330 -29.47 -13.78 0.30
N PRO A 331 -28.54 -14.70 0.65
CA PRO A 331 -27.11 -14.46 0.55
C PRO A 331 -26.68 -13.98 -0.83
N ASN A 332 -25.78 -12.99 -0.89
CA ASN A 332 -25.32 -12.41 -2.16
C ASN A 332 -24.71 -13.46 -3.10
N ALA A 333 -23.96 -14.43 -2.56
CA ALA A 333 -23.42 -15.54 -3.35
C ALA A 333 -24.50 -16.34 -4.09
N LEU A 334 -25.73 -16.40 -3.55
CA LEU A 334 -26.82 -17.15 -4.14
C LEU A 334 -27.71 -16.29 -5.04
N GLU A 335 -27.78 -14.98 -4.84
CA GLU A 335 -28.87 -14.17 -5.40
C GLU A 335 -28.41 -13.00 -6.28
N GLY A 336 -27.36 -12.28 -5.86
CA GLY A 336 -26.89 -11.07 -6.51
C GLY A 336 -26.14 -11.33 -7.81
N ALA A 337 -26.32 -10.45 -8.79
CA ALA A 337 -25.61 -10.51 -10.07
C ALA A 337 -24.15 -10.06 -9.95
N ILE A 338 -23.82 -9.26 -8.94
CA ILE A 338 -22.45 -8.89 -8.62
C ILE A 338 -22.01 -9.68 -7.40
N LEU A 339 -20.83 -10.28 -7.48
CA LEU A 339 -20.28 -11.05 -6.38
C LEU A 339 -19.72 -10.14 -5.30
N ARG A 340 -18.98 -9.10 -5.71
CA ARG A 340 -18.22 -8.28 -4.77
C ARG A 340 -17.74 -6.97 -5.40
N PHE A 341 -17.59 -5.95 -4.57
CA PHE A 341 -16.74 -4.79 -4.83
C PHE A 341 -15.42 -4.95 -4.06
N GLU A 342 -14.28 -4.78 -4.73
CA GLU A 342 -12.98 -4.64 -4.07
C GLU A 342 -12.48 -3.20 -4.26
N GLU A 343 -12.35 -2.48 -3.15
CA GLU A 343 -11.72 -1.17 -3.12
C GLU A 343 -10.22 -1.31 -3.42
N PRO A 344 -9.62 -0.41 -4.23
CA PRO A 344 -10.21 0.74 -4.93
C PRO A 344 -10.62 0.45 -6.39
N ILE A 345 -10.58 -0.81 -6.82
CA ILE A 345 -10.46 -1.17 -8.24
C ILE A 345 -11.81 -1.34 -8.96
N GLY A 346 -12.82 -1.98 -8.36
CA GLY A 346 -14.08 -2.24 -9.07
C GLY A 346 -14.89 -3.46 -8.63
N LEU A 347 -15.83 -3.87 -9.50
CA LEU A 347 -16.83 -4.91 -9.22
C LEU A 347 -16.58 -6.20 -10.00
N TYR A 348 -16.77 -7.35 -9.34
CA TYR A 348 -16.72 -8.69 -9.92
C TYR A 348 -18.13 -9.25 -10.09
N LEU A 349 -18.44 -9.85 -11.24
CA LEU A 349 -19.74 -10.46 -11.50
C LEU A 349 -19.86 -11.84 -10.83
N ASN A 350 -21.07 -12.18 -10.39
CA ASN A 350 -21.39 -13.49 -9.83
C ASN A 350 -21.67 -14.50 -10.96
N ARG A 351 -20.62 -15.15 -11.47
CA ARG A 351 -20.72 -16.10 -12.61
C ARG A 351 -21.73 -17.23 -12.38
N PRO A 352 -21.76 -17.90 -11.21
CA PRO A 352 -22.79 -18.91 -10.92
C PRO A 352 -24.23 -18.37 -11.04
N VAL A 353 -24.51 -17.19 -10.48
CA VAL A 353 -25.85 -16.59 -10.55
C VAL A 353 -26.22 -16.18 -11.97
N LEU A 354 -25.28 -15.57 -12.70
CA LEU A 354 -25.48 -15.20 -14.10
C LEU A 354 -25.81 -16.42 -14.97
N ALA A 355 -25.07 -17.52 -14.80
CA ALA A 355 -25.31 -18.77 -15.52
C ALA A 355 -26.69 -19.35 -15.22
N ARG A 356 -27.08 -19.43 -13.93
CA ARG A 356 -28.40 -19.92 -13.51
C ARG A 356 -29.55 -19.09 -14.08
N ARG A 357 -29.35 -17.76 -14.15
CA ARG A 357 -30.32 -16.80 -14.72
C ARG A 357 -30.20 -16.65 -16.24
N ARG A 358 -29.29 -17.37 -16.91
CA ARG A 358 -29.02 -17.29 -18.36
C ARG A 358 -28.69 -15.87 -18.84
N LEU A 359 -27.99 -15.10 -18.02
CA LEU A 359 -27.57 -13.74 -18.35
C LEU A 359 -26.22 -13.76 -19.06
N ALA A 360 -26.13 -13.09 -20.21
CA ALA A 360 -24.88 -12.91 -20.93
C ALA A 360 -23.95 -11.98 -20.10
N PRO A 361 -22.76 -12.44 -19.67
CA PRO A 361 -21.93 -11.64 -18.77
C PRO A 361 -21.57 -10.27 -19.32
N GLU A 362 -21.29 -10.15 -20.61
CA GLU A 362 -20.91 -8.86 -21.19
C GLU A 362 -22.02 -7.83 -21.15
N ARG A 363 -23.26 -8.26 -21.37
CA ARG A 363 -24.43 -7.39 -21.22
C ARG A 363 -24.59 -6.92 -19.78
N VAL A 364 -24.25 -7.75 -18.80
CA VAL A 364 -24.27 -7.37 -17.38
C VAL A 364 -23.14 -6.38 -17.07
N LYS A 365 -21.92 -6.59 -17.58
CA LYS A 365 -20.80 -5.63 -17.42
C LYS A 365 -21.16 -4.26 -17.98
N GLU A 366 -21.68 -4.20 -19.21
CA GLU A 366 -22.18 -2.98 -19.84
C GLU A 366 -23.26 -2.29 -18.99
N ALA A 367 -24.22 -3.06 -18.47
CA ALA A 367 -25.27 -2.54 -17.61
C ALA A 367 -24.75 -1.93 -16.31
N VAL A 368 -23.77 -2.57 -15.68
CA VAL A 368 -23.11 -2.07 -14.46
C VAL A 368 -22.35 -0.78 -14.78
N ARG A 369 -21.51 -0.80 -15.83
CA ARG A 369 -20.76 0.37 -16.32
C ARG A 369 -21.68 1.57 -16.57
N ASP A 370 -22.77 1.36 -17.31
CA ASP A 370 -23.71 2.42 -17.67
C ASP A 370 -24.48 2.96 -16.45
N TRP A 371 -24.73 2.11 -15.46
CA TRP A 371 -25.36 2.52 -14.20
C TRP A 371 -24.43 3.34 -13.31
N LEU A 372 -23.12 3.07 -13.37
CA LEU A 372 -22.08 3.75 -12.58
C LEU A 372 -21.71 5.13 -13.13
N ARG A 373 -21.58 5.27 -14.46
CA ARG A 373 -21.16 6.53 -15.12
C ARG A 373 -21.93 7.78 -14.68
N PRO A 374 -23.27 7.78 -14.52
CA PRO A 374 -23.99 8.99 -14.09
C PRO A 374 -23.94 9.24 -12.58
N ARG A 375 -23.28 8.38 -11.78
CA ARG A 375 -23.26 8.53 -10.31
C ARG A 375 -22.38 9.71 -9.89
N PRO A 376 -22.81 10.49 -8.87
CA PRO A 376 -21.97 11.52 -8.28
C PRO A 376 -20.60 10.96 -7.87
N GLY A 377 -19.53 11.71 -8.16
CA GLY A 377 -18.17 11.30 -7.81
C GLY A 377 -17.51 10.30 -8.76
N VAL A 378 -18.26 9.59 -9.61
CA VAL A 378 -17.66 8.72 -10.63
C VAL A 378 -17.05 9.58 -11.74
N ARG A 379 -15.78 9.32 -12.03
CA ARG A 379 -15.05 9.91 -13.16
C ARG A 379 -15.20 9.04 -14.40
N ALA A 380 -14.99 7.74 -14.26
CA ALA A 380 -15.08 6.78 -15.34
C ALA A 380 -15.45 5.39 -14.83
N ALA A 381 -16.06 4.61 -15.70
CA ALA A 381 -16.24 3.17 -15.52
C ALA A 381 -16.03 2.48 -16.87
N TYR A 382 -15.34 1.34 -16.83
CA TYR A 382 -14.99 0.52 -18.00
C TYR A 382 -15.29 -0.95 -17.70
N THR A 383 -15.82 -1.69 -18.67
CA THR A 383 -15.78 -3.16 -18.61
C THR A 383 -14.33 -3.62 -18.76
N ASN A 384 -14.02 -4.78 -18.20
CA ASN A 384 -12.70 -5.36 -18.36
C ASN A 384 -12.35 -5.61 -19.85
N THR A 385 -13.33 -5.93 -20.69
CA THR A 385 -13.20 -6.04 -22.15
C THR A 385 -12.76 -4.71 -22.78
N GLU A 386 -13.37 -3.57 -22.38
CA GLU A 386 -12.95 -2.25 -22.85
C GLU A 386 -11.50 -1.92 -22.44
N VAL A 387 -11.05 -2.41 -21.27
CA VAL A 387 -9.66 -2.23 -20.83
C VAL A 387 -8.71 -3.11 -21.64
N GLU A 388 -9.09 -4.34 -21.96
CA GLU A 388 -8.32 -5.28 -22.78
C GLU A 388 -8.18 -4.82 -24.24
N ASP A 389 -9.26 -4.26 -24.81
CA ASP A 389 -9.27 -3.70 -26.16
C ASP A 389 -8.40 -2.42 -26.28
N GLY A 390 -8.02 -1.84 -25.13
CA GLY A 390 -7.19 -0.65 -25.01
C GLY A 390 -8.02 0.61 -24.75
N LEU A 391 -7.61 1.37 -23.73
CA LEU A 391 -8.21 2.64 -23.40
C LEU A 391 -7.53 3.78 -24.18
N PRO A 392 -8.25 4.88 -24.48
CA PRO A 392 -7.63 6.03 -25.12
C PRO A 392 -6.44 6.57 -24.30
N ALA A 393 -5.25 6.53 -24.90
CA ALA A 393 -3.99 7.00 -24.29
C ALA A 393 -3.92 8.52 -24.05
N SER A 394 -4.94 9.28 -24.49
CA SER A 394 -5.04 10.73 -24.33
C SER A 394 -5.29 11.19 -22.88
N GLU A 395 -5.50 10.26 -21.94
CA GLU A 395 -5.68 10.56 -20.51
C GLU A 395 -4.69 9.80 -19.62
N SER A 396 -4.13 10.49 -18.61
CA SER A 396 -3.33 9.88 -17.54
C SER A 396 -4.07 8.75 -16.80
N LEU A 397 -5.41 8.77 -16.86
CA LEU A 397 -6.28 7.77 -16.28
C LEU A 397 -6.18 6.41 -17.00
N GLY A 398 -6.28 6.41 -18.33
CA GLY A 398 -6.24 5.16 -19.11
C GLY A 398 -4.93 4.39 -18.88
N VAL A 399 -3.80 5.11 -18.94
CA VAL A 399 -2.48 4.54 -18.66
C VAL A 399 -2.38 3.97 -17.24
N ALA A 400 -2.94 4.65 -16.24
CA ALA A 400 -2.92 4.15 -14.86
C ALA A 400 -3.76 2.86 -14.70
N ILE A 401 -4.94 2.81 -15.35
CA ILE A 401 -5.79 1.61 -15.35
C ILE A 401 -5.08 0.46 -16.06
N GLU A 402 -4.55 0.67 -17.26
CA GLU A 402 -3.88 -0.38 -18.03
C GLU A 402 -2.65 -0.94 -17.31
N ARG A 403 -1.84 -0.09 -16.67
CA ARG A 403 -0.68 -0.52 -15.86
C ARG A 403 -1.05 -1.25 -14.58
N SER A 404 -2.33 -1.20 -14.17
CA SER A 404 -2.85 -1.88 -12.98
C SER A 404 -3.87 -2.98 -13.27
N PHE A 405 -4.09 -3.28 -14.55
CA PHE A 405 -5.10 -4.24 -14.98
C PHE A 405 -4.45 -5.57 -15.41
N ARG A 406 -5.04 -6.68 -14.96
CA ARG A 406 -4.70 -8.03 -15.41
C ARG A 406 -5.96 -8.89 -15.51
N ALA A 407 -6.24 -9.41 -16.69
CA ALA A 407 -7.49 -10.11 -17.03
C ALA A 407 -7.96 -11.19 -16.03
N ASP A 408 -7.02 -11.93 -15.46
CA ASP A 408 -7.29 -13.05 -14.56
C ASP A 408 -7.48 -12.64 -13.08
N ARG A 409 -7.16 -11.40 -12.72
CA ARG A 409 -7.26 -10.87 -11.34
C ARG A 409 -8.07 -9.58 -11.21
N SER A 410 -8.21 -8.80 -12.28
CA SER A 410 -8.89 -7.52 -12.21
C SER A 410 -10.42 -7.66 -12.27
N PRO A 411 -11.16 -6.67 -11.76
CA PRO A 411 -12.62 -6.70 -11.75
C PRO A 411 -13.22 -6.71 -13.16
N ASP A 412 -14.44 -7.24 -13.27
CA ASP A 412 -15.24 -7.23 -14.49
C ASP A 412 -15.65 -5.81 -14.92
N VAL A 413 -15.83 -4.91 -13.95
CA VAL A 413 -16.06 -3.49 -14.20
C VAL A 413 -15.14 -2.67 -13.30
N VAL A 414 -14.22 -1.95 -13.92
CA VAL A 414 -13.28 -1.04 -13.26
C VAL A 414 -13.95 0.31 -13.06
N VAL A 415 -13.80 0.91 -11.88
CA VAL A 415 -14.40 2.21 -11.54
C VAL A 415 -13.33 3.16 -11.03
N SER A 416 -13.34 4.38 -11.56
CA SER A 416 -12.47 5.47 -11.11
C SER A 416 -13.31 6.65 -10.61
N LEU A 417 -12.95 7.19 -9.45
CA LEU A 417 -13.57 8.37 -8.89
C LEU A 417 -12.89 9.66 -9.35
N ARG A 418 -13.61 10.77 -9.23
CA ARG A 418 -13.08 12.13 -9.42
C ARG A 418 -12.10 12.46 -8.30
N PRO A 419 -11.10 13.34 -8.52
CA PRO A 419 -10.25 13.85 -7.44
C PRO A 419 -11.08 14.38 -6.27
N GLY A 420 -10.64 14.13 -5.03
CA GLY A 420 -11.38 14.48 -3.81
C GLY A 420 -12.51 13.53 -3.42
N TRP A 421 -12.75 12.46 -4.19
CA TRP A 421 -13.74 11.43 -3.86
C TRP A 421 -13.10 10.11 -3.45
N ILE A 422 -13.71 9.43 -2.48
CA ILE A 422 -13.21 8.16 -1.92
C ILE A 422 -14.30 7.09 -1.82
N PHE A 423 -13.90 5.81 -1.86
CA PHE A 423 -14.77 4.63 -1.75
C PHE A 423 -15.08 4.23 -0.29
N ARG A 424 -15.49 5.18 0.55
CA ARG A 424 -15.71 4.93 1.98
C ARG A 424 -16.79 5.83 2.57
N LYS A 425 -17.67 5.28 3.41
CA LYS A 425 -18.70 6.06 4.11
C LYS A 425 -18.25 6.51 5.50
N GLU A 426 -17.43 5.71 6.16
CA GLU A 426 -16.97 5.93 7.53
C GLU A 426 -16.00 7.11 7.62
N PRO A 427 -15.89 7.77 8.79
CA PRO A 427 -14.84 8.75 9.06
C PRO A 427 -13.43 8.26 8.73
N GLY A 428 -12.52 9.20 8.50
CA GLY A 428 -11.17 8.95 8.03
C GLY A 428 -11.02 9.16 6.53
N SER A 429 -9.84 8.81 6.03
CA SER A 429 -9.44 8.90 4.63
C SER A 429 -8.94 7.56 4.08
N THR A 430 -8.65 7.57 2.78
CA THR A 430 -8.09 6.43 2.04
C THR A 430 -7.35 6.90 0.79
N HIS A 431 -6.76 5.93 0.10
CA HIS A 431 -5.99 6.11 -1.12
C HIS A 431 -6.36 5.05 -2.17
N GLY A 432 -5.58 4.98 -3.25
CA GLY A 432 -5.72 3.95 -4.27
C GLY A 432 -6.46 4.40 -5.54
N GLY A 433 -6.99 5.62 -5.56
CA GLY A 433 -7.50 6.25 -6.78
C GLY A 433 -6.37 6.76 -7.69
N PRO A 434 -6.63 6.99 -8.99
CA PRO A 434 -5.62 7.45 -9.94
C PRO A 434 -5.42 8.98 -9.94
N SER A 435 -5.72 9.66 -8.84
CA SER A 435 -5.52 11.11 -8.72
C SER A 435 -4.04 11.45 -8.44
N GLU A 436 -3.65 12.70 -8.71
CA GLU A 436 -2.28 13.16 -8.42
C GLU A 436 -1.94 13.01 -6.93
N GLU A 437 -2.88 13.33 -6.02
CA GLU A 437 -2.70 13.18 -4.56
C GLU A 437 -2.35 11.75 -4.13
N ASN A 438 -2.74 10.74 -4.91
CA ASN A 438 -2.48 9.33 -4.63
C ASN A 438 -1.26 8.77 -5.39
N GLN A 439 -0.88 9.37 -6.53
CA GLN A 439 0.24 8.89 -7.35
C GLN A 439 1.54 9.67 -7.13
N ARG A 440 1.45 10.93 -6.68
CA ARG A 440 2.60 11.80 -6.50
C ARG A 440 3.25 11.52 -5.14
N ILE A 441 4.41 10.89 -5.20
CA ILE A 441 5.21 10.46 -4.05
C ILE A 441 6.59 11.11 -4.08
N PRO A 442 7.27 11.23 -2.93
CA PRO A 442 8.67 11.65 -2.91
C PRO A 442 9.58 10.54 -3.47
N LEU A 443 10.68 10.94 -4.09
CA LEU A 443 11.83 10.07 -4.36
C LEU A 443 13.09 10.80 -3.94
N LEU A 444 13.66 10.39 -2.81
CA LEU A 444 14.89 10.93 -2.27
C LEU A 444 15.98 9.86 -2.43
N VAL A 445 17.16 10.28 -2.89
CA VAL A 445 18.34 9.43 -3.01
C VAL A 445 19.47 10.10 -2.24
N TRP A 446 20.19 9.33 -1.42
CA TRP A 446 21.25 9.86 -0.57
C TRP A 446 22.39 8.86 -0.37
N GLY A 447 23.59 9.37 -0.12
CA GLY A 447 24.77 8.55 0.20
C GLY A 447 25.75 8.40 -0.95
N SER A 448 26.41 7.25 -0.99
CA SER A 448 27.54 6.98 -1.88
C SER A 448 27.16 7.08 -3.37
N GLY A 449 27.92 7.87 -4.12
CA GLY A 449 27.72 8.03 -5.56
C GLY A 449 26.49 8.84 -5.95
N VAL A 450 25.88 9.61 -5.05
CA VAL A 450 24.73 10.47 -5.35
C VAL A 450 25.20 11.91 -5.60
N LYS A 451 24.74 12.52 -6.71
CA LYS A 451 24.97 13.95 -6.99
C LYS A 451 24.02 14.80 -6.13
N PRO A 452 24.48 15.87 -5.47
CA PRO A 452 23.58 16.77 -4.76
C PRO A 452 22.77 17.60 -5.78
N GLY A 453 21.46 17.68 -5.58
CA GLY A 453 20.59 18.47 -6.45
C GLY A 453 19.11 18.23 -6.22
N SER A 454 18.29 18.97 -6.95
CA SER A 454 16.86 18.73 -7.08
C SER A 454 16.51 18.69 -8.56
N TRP A 455 15.64 17.76 -8.94
CA TRP A 455 15.21 17.58 -10.32
C TRP A 455 13.69 17.66 -10.37
N ASN A 456 13.18 18.56 -11.20
CA ASN A 456 11.74 18.70 -11.45
C ASN A 456 11.37 17.95 -12.74
N VAL A 457 11.58 16.63 -12.73
CA VAL A 457 11.31 15.74 -13.86
C VAL A 457 10.34 14.63 -13.43
N ARG A 458 9.55 14.13 -14.37
CA ARG A 458 8.62 13.04 -14.10
C ARG A 458 9.39 11.73 -13.98
N VAL A 459 9.47 11.21 -12.75
CA VAL A 459 10.05 9.90 -12.46
C VAL A 459 8.99 8.95 -11.90
N SER A 460 9.27 7.66 -12.01
CA SER A 460 8.48 6.60 -11.40
C SER A 460 9.32 5.83 -10.39
N PRO A 461 8.76 5.34 -9.26
CA PRO A 461 9.46 4.41 -8.38
C PRO A 461 9.90 3.11 -9.09
N LEU A 462 9.32 2.79 -10.26
CA LEU A 462 9.80 1.70 -11.12
C LEU A 462 11.29 1.87 -11.51
N SER A 463 11.77 3.12 -11.57
CA SER A 463 13.15 3.49 -11.93
C SER A 463 14.17 3.04 -10.89
N ILE A 464 13.77 2.80 -9.63
CA ILE A 464 14.70 2.47 -8.52
C ILE A 464 15.44 1.17 -8.83
N ALA A 465 14.71 0.10 -9.14
CA ALA A 465 15.31 -1.22 -9.37
C ALA A 465 16.31 -1.18 -10.53
N ARG A 466 15.97 -0.49 -11.62
CA ARG A 466 16.85 -0.36 -12.78
C ARG A 466 18.06 0.52 -12.51
N SER A 467 17.88 1.58 -11.73
CA SER A 467 18.97 2.47 -11.31
C SER A 467 19.98 1.74 -10.42
N VAL A 468 19.51 0.93 -9.47
CA VAL A 468 20.37 0.06 -8.67
C VAL A 468 21.07 -0.97 -9.55
N ALA A 469 20.34 -1.63 -10.46
CA ALA A 469 20.91 -2.64 -11.34
C ALA A 469 22.02 -2.07 -12.25
N ALA A 470 21.80 -0.87 -12.80
CA ALA A 470 22.78 -0.13 -13.58
C ALA A 470 24.05 0.21 -12.78
N LEU A 471 23.91 0.62 -11.52
CA LEU A 471 25.05 0.93 -10.64
C LEU A 471 25.93 -0.29 -10.34
N TYR A 472 25.33 -1.47 -10.25
CA TYR A 472 26.00 -2.71 -9.82
C TYR A 472 26.22 -3.70 -10.97
N GLY A 473 25.93 -3.32 -12.22
CA GLY A 473 26.24 -4.10 -13.42
C GLY A 473 25.43 -5.40 -13.53
N PHE A 474 24.12 -5.34 -13.28
CA PHE A 474 23.17 -6.43 -13.52
C PHE A 474 21.84 -5.91 -14.11
N GLU A 475 20.94 -6.83 -14.49
CA GLU A 475 19.64 -6.49 -15.09
C GLU A 475 18.51 -6.70 -14.07
N ALA A 476 17.70 -5.66 -13.83
CA ALA A 476 16.46 -5.73 -13.06
C ALA A 476 15.48 -4.59 -13.42
N GLY A 477 14.18 -4.87 -13.27
CA GLY A 477 13.10 -3.92 -13.58
C GLY A 477 12.66 -3.94 -15.04
N ALA A 478 11.63 -3.15 -15.35
CA ALA A 478 11.05 -3.08 -16.69
C ALA A 478 12.01 -2.41 -17.69
N ARG A 479 12.00 -2.90 -18.94
CA ARG A 479 12.90 -2.44 -20.01
C ARG A 479 12.62 -1.02 -20.50
N ASP A 480 11.47 -0.46 -20.19
CA ASP A 480 11.08 0.92 -20.48
C ASP A 480 11.22 1.86 -19.26
N ALA A 481 11.56 1.33 -18.08
CA ALA A 481 11.82 2.14 -16.89
C ALA A 481 13.09 3.00 -17.07
N GLU A 482 13.02 4.27 -16.68
CA GLU A 482 14.15 5.18 -16.74
C GLU A 482 15.26 4.79 -15.74
N VAL A 483 16.52 5.06 -16.10
CA VAL A 483 17.66 5.00 -15.19
C VAL A 483 17.93 6.41 -14.69
N LEU A 484 18.01 6.60 -13.36
CA LEU A 484 18.24 7.88 -12.71
C LEU A 484 19.72 8.33 -12.80
N SER A 485 20.29 8.30 -14.01
CA SER A 485 21.69 8.63 -14.30
C SER A 485 22.06 10.07 -13.94
N SER A 486 21.12 11.01 -14.05
CA SER A 486 21.33 12.40 -13.63
C SER A 486 21.51 12.55 -12.12
N VAL A 487 20.91 11.66 -11.33
CA VAL A 487 20.99 11.60 -9.86
C VAL A 487 22.22 10.81 -9.41
N LEU A 488 22.57 9.76 -10.16
CA LEU A 488 23.64 8.84 -9.83
C LEU A 488 24.96 9.26 -10.50
N GLY A 489 25.96 9.60 -9.70
CA GLY A 489 27.21 10.24 -10.13
C GLY A 489 28.23 9.39 -10.86
N ARG A 490 27.86 8.25 -11.45
CA ARG A 490 28.80 7.39 -12.21
C ARG A 490 28.51 7.43 -13.71
N ASP A 491 28.83 8.54 -14.37
CA ASP A 491 28.64 8.70 -15.82
C ASP A 491 29.61 7.87 -16.67
N GLU A 492 30.70 7.30 -16.11
CA GLU A 492 31.72 6.58 -16.90
C GLU A 492 31.60 5.04 -16.94
N GLU A 493 30.77 4.40 -16.10
CA GLU A 493 30.63 2.92 -16.07
C GLU A 493 29.24 2.39 -16.44
N VAL A 494 28.25 3.25 -16.73
CA VAL A 494 26.95 2.82 -17.29
C VAL A 494 27.09 2.55 -18.81
N ARG A 495 28.23 2.02 -19.25
CA ARG A 495 28.42 1.55 -20.62
C ARG A 495 27.78 0.18 -20.76
N SER A 496 26.80 0.13 -21.67
CA SER A 496 26.19 -1.05 -22.29
C SER A 496 27.19 -2.22 -22.47
N PRO A 497 26.77 -3.48 -22.27
CA PRO A 497 27.57 -4.65 -22.63
C PRO A 497 27.55 -4.81 -24.16
N ALA A 498 28.27 -3.93 -24.86
CA ALA A 498 28.50 -4.06 -26.28
C ALA A 498 30.00 -3.88 -26.55
N SER A 499 30.61 -5.02 -26.86
CA SER A 499 31.87 -5.19 -27.59
C SER A 499 33.11 -4.51 -27.03
N ARG A 500 34.05 -5.33 -26.54
CA ARG A 500 35.48 -5.15 -26.83
C ARG A 500 36.13 -6.52 -27.11
N PRO A 501 37.17 -6.53 -27.96
CA PRO A 501 37.33 -7.43 -29.10
C PRO A 501 37.79 -8.85 -28.76
#